data_AF-A0A9P1C9C2-F1
#
_entry.id   AF-A0A9P1C9C2-F1
#
_cell.length_a   1.000
_cell.length_b   1.000
_cell.length_c   1.000
_cell.angle_alpha   90.00
_cell.angle_beta   90.00
_cell.angle_gamma   90.00
#
_symmetry.space_group_name_H-M   'P 1'
#
loop_
_entity.id
_entity.type
_entity.pdbx_description
1 polymer ?
#
loop_
_entity_poly.entity_id
_entity_poly.type
_entity_poly.pdbx_seq_one_letter_code
_entity_poly.pdbx_strand_id
1 'polypeptide(L)'
;MNEIASEPSIRTVCEVGFNAGHSALRWLLRTKAKVYSFDLGNHPYARPAAMWLSNQFPGRLDMTWGDSLATVPAFHREHPDVKCELIFIDGGHSYDVAIRDLKNFAALANLKNNVLLLDDTFLDDVRRAWDEMLDMGYVEEFRSYNGEISVGSYGFTLGRYTERASELTTLRET
;
A
#
# COMPACT_ATOMS: atom_id res chain seq x y z
N MET A 1 -5.15 -11.63 1.74
CA MET A 1 -4.60 -10.91 2.91
C MET A 1 -4.04 -11.83 4.00
N ASN A 2 -4.82 -12.73 4.61
CA ASN A 2 -4.36 -13.52 5.77
C ASN A 2 -3.11 -14.39 5.51
N GLU A 3 -3.05 -15.07 4.36
CA GLU A 3 -1.89 -15.91 4.00
C GLU A 3 -0.61 -15.08 3.95
N ILE A 4 -0.67 -13.92 3.29
CA ILE A 4 0.46 -13.00 3.13
C ILE A 4 0.89 -12.46 4.50
N ALA A 5 -0.06 -12.01 5.31
CA ALA A 5 0.23 -11.47 6.65
C ALA A 5 0.82 -12.49 7.63
N SER A 6 0.84 -13.78 7.27
CA SER A 6 1.41 -14.84 8.12
C SER A 6 2.88 -15.11 7.80
N GLU A 7 3.45 -14.45 6.78
CA GLU A 7 4.84 -14.62 6.38
C GLU A 7 5.80 -14.01 7.43
N PRO A 8 6.64 -14.82 8.11
CA PRO A 8 7.48 -14.35 9.21
C PRO A 8 8.53 -13.30 8.80
N SER A 9 8.86 -13.22 7.52
CA SER A 9 9.83 -12.23 7.02
C SER A 9 9.28 -10.80 6.90
N ILE A 10 7.96 -10.59 7.01
CA ILE A 10 7.36 -9.26 6.97
C ILE A 10 7.64 -8.51 8.28
N ARG A 11 8.46 -7.46 8.21
CA ARG A 11 8.85 -6.63 9.36
C ARG A 11 8.35 -5.19 9.23
N THR A 12 8.12 -4.73 8.01
CA THR A 12 7.58 -3.41 7.72
C THR A 12 6.45 -3.53 6.71
N VAL A 13 5.31 -2.94 7.07
CA VAL A 13 4.12 -2.81 6.22
C VAL A 13 3.93 -1.33 5.90
N CYS A 14 3.69 -1.01 4.64
CA CYS A 14 3.34 0.33 4.20
C CYS A 14 2.00 0.29 3.47
N GLU A 15 1.03 1.07 3.92
CA GLU A 15 -0.30 1.08 3.32
C GLU A 15 -0.82 2.50 3.05
N VAL A 16 -1.61 2.67 2.00
CA VAL A 16 -2.48 3.84 1.81
C VAL A 16 -3.94 3.38 1.82
N GLY A 17 -4.81 4.16 2.45
CA GLY A 17 -6.23 3.82 2.59
C GLY A 17 -6.58 3.25 3.97
N PHE A 18 -6.09 3.87 5.06
CA PHE A 18 -6.40 3.42 6.42
C PHE A 18 -7.91 3.31 6.65
N ASN A 19 -8.66 4.35 6.26
CA ASN A 19 -10.09 4.45 6.41
C ASN A 19 -10.54 4.18 7.87
N ALA A 20 -11.25 3.08 8.14
CA ALA A 20 -11.65 2.65 9.49
C ALA A 20 -10.66 1.68 10.16
N GLY A 21 -9.52 1.38 9.53
CA GLY A 21 -8.41 0.58 10.08
C GLY A 21 -8.55 -0.93 9.90
N HIS A 22 -9.40 -1.43 8.99
CA HIS A 22 -9.62 -2.86 8.82
C HIS A 22 -8.38 -3.61 8.31
N SER A 23 -7.69 -3.07 7.29
CA SER A 23 -6.43 -3.57 6.77
C SER A 23 -5.33 -3.49 7.83
N ALA A 24 -5.10 -2.29 8.39
CA ALA A 24 -4.15 -2.06 9.48
C ALA A 24 -4.32 -3.04 10.64
N LEU A 25 -5.55 -3.26 11.12
CA LEU A 25 -5.84 -4.21 12.19
C LEU A 25 -5.44 -5.64 11.82
N ARG A 26 -5.69 -6.08 10.57
CA ARG A 26 -5.26 -7.41 10.11
C ARG A 26 -3.74 -7.53 10.11
N TRP A 27 -3.02 -6.52 9.63
CA TRP A 27 -1.56 -6.50 9.66
C TRP A 27 -1.01 -6.55 11.09
N LEU A 28 -1.58 -5.75 12.00
CA LEU A 28 -1.18 -5.69 13.40
C LEU A 28 -1.43 -7.02 14.14
N LEU A 29 -2.54 -7.70 13.84
CA LEU A 29 -2.90 -8.98 14.46
C LEU A 29 -2.12 -10.20 13.92
N ARG A 30 -1.61 -10.13 12.69
CA ARG A 30 -1.03 -11.31 12.01
C ARG A 30 0.47 -11.26 11.85
N THR A 31 1.04 -10.06 11.85
CA THR A 31 2.49 -9.86 11.79
C THR A 31 3.00 -9.32 13.12
N LYS A 32 4.33 -9.31 13.31
CA LYS A 32 5.01 -8.46 14.32
C LYS A 32 5.52 -7.14 13.72
N ALA A 33 5.14 -6.84 12.48
CA ALA A 33 5.67 -5.73 11.70
C ALA A 33 5.30 -4.36 12.27
N LYS A 34 6.12 -3.37 11.98
CA LYS A 34 5.72 -1.97 12.08
C LYS A 34 4.87 -1.60 10.86
N VAL A 35 3.76 -0.92 11.08
CA VAL A 35 2.80 -0.49 10.04
C VAL A 35 2.89 1.02 9.89
N TYR A 36 3.23 1.47 8.70
CA TYR A 36 3.15 2.86 8.28
C TYR A 36 1.92 3.03 7.40
N SER A 37 0.94 3.82 7.84
CA SER A 37 -0.34 3.94 7.17
C SER A 37 -0.65 5.40 6.80
N PHE A 38 -1.03 5.63 5.55
CA PHE A 38 -1.31 6.93 4.96
C PHE A 38 -2.80 7.06 4.65
N ASP A 39 -3.39 8.19 5.01
CA ASP A 39 -4.84 8.42 4.79
C ASP A 39 -5.17 9.92 4.81
N LEU A 40 -6.22 10.32 4.09
CA LEU A 40 -6.70 11.72 4.10
C LEU A 40 -7.19 12.14 5.49
N GLY A 41 -7.73 11.20 6.28
CA GLY A 41 -8.35 11.45 7.58
C GLY A 41 -9.63 12.28 7.50
N ASN A 42 -10.29 12.29 6.34
CA ASN A 42 -11.51 13.04 6.07
C ASN A 42 -12.76 12.39 6.67
N HIS A 43 -12.71 11.09 6.96
CA HIS A 43 -13.78 10.39 7.64
C HIS A 43 -13.71 10.61 9.16
N PRO A 44 -14.84 10.93 9.83
CA PRO A 44 -14.85 11.26 11.26
C PRO A 44 -14.41 10.08 12.15
N TYR A 45 -14.47 8.85 11.63
CA TYR A 45 -14.05 7.65 12.34
C TYR A 45 -12.55 7.32 12.19
N ALA A 46 -11.84 7.90 11.22
CA ALA A 46 -10.47 7.50 10.91
C ALA A 46 -9.51 7.77 12.07
N ARG A 47 -9.51 8.99 12.59
CA ARG A 47 -8.64 9.37 13.72
C ARG A 47 -8.98 8.64 15.03
N PRO A 48 -10.26 8.50 15.44
CA PRO A 48 -10.63 7.66 16.58
C PRO A 48 -10.21 6.20 16.42
N ALA A 49 -10.40 5.60 15.24
CA ALA A 49 -10.00 4.22 14.97
C ALA A 49 -8.48 4.05 15.04
N ALA A 50 -7.71 4.97 14.45
CA ALA A 50 -6.26 5.00 14.54
C ALA A 50 -5.79 5.12 16.00
N MET A 51 -6.36 6.05 16.78
CA MET A 51 -6.04 6.21 18.19
C MET A 51 -6.31 4.92 18.99
N TRP A 52 -7.44 4.27 18.73
CA TRP A 52 -7.76 3.00 19.36
C TRP A 52 -6.73 1.91 18.99
N LEU A 53 -6.40 1.77 17.70
CA LEU A 53 -5.39 0.80 17.24
C LEU A 53 -4.00 1.08 17.82
N SER A 54 -3.53 2.32 17.83
CA SER A 54 -2.25 2.68 18.42
C SER A 54 -2.18 2.34 19.92
N ASN A 55 -3.30 2.46 20.65
CA ASN A 55 -3.38 2.04 22.06
C ASN A 55 -3.37 0.52 22.22
N GLN A 56 -4.00 -0.23 21.31
CA GLN A 56 -3.99 -1.70 21.35
C GLN A 56 -2.63 -2.30 20.91
N PHE A 57 -1.90 -1.59 20.05
CA PHE A 57 -0.62 -2.02 19.49
C PHE A 57 0.47 -0.94 19.66
N PRO A 58 0.93 -0.67 20.90
CA PRO A 58 1.86 0.41 21.17
C PRO A 58 3.14 0.31 20.34
N GLY A 59 3.50 1.42 19.65
CA GLY A 59 4.71 1.53 18.84
C GLY A 59 4.70 0.77 17.51
N ARG A 60 3.58 0.16 17.13
CA ARG A 60 3.47 -0.63 15.89
C ARG A 60 2.67 0.02 14.76
N LEU A 61 1.90 1.07 15.03
CA LEU A 61 1.15 1.81 14.01
C LEU A 61 1.59 3.27 14.02
N ASP A 62 2.18 3.70 12.90
CA ASP A 62 2.52 5.09 12.62
C ASP A 62 1.57 5.61 11.53
N MET A 63 0.77 6.62 11.88
CA MET A 63 -0.18 7.26 10.96
C MET A 63 0.39 8.53 10.36
N THR A 64 0.25 8.69 9.05
CA THR A 64 0.50 9.95 8.34
C THR A 64 -0.80 10.43 7.69
N TRP A 65 -1.24 11.63 8.06
CA TRP A 65 -2.49 12.21 7.59
C TRP A 65 -2.25 13.22 6.46
N GLY A 66 -2.96 13.06 5.35
CA GLY A 66 -2.91 13.96 4.20
C GLY A 66 -3.00 13.23 2.88
N ASP A 67 -2.89 13.99 1.79
CA ASP A 67 -2.85 13.44 0.43
C ASP A 67 -1.64 12.51 0.26
N SER A 68 -1.86 11.25 -0.12
CA SER A 68 -0.79 10.25 -0.32
C SER A 68 0.22 10.70 -1.37
N LEU A 69 -0.22 11.48 -2.35
CA LEU A 69 0.60 11.99 -3.43
C LEU A 69 1.64 13.02 -2.96
N ALA A 70 1.42 13.62 -1.79
CA ALA A 70 2.36 14.50 -1.11
C ALA A 70 3.06 13.83 0.07
N THR A 71 2.31 13.07 0.88
CA THR A 71 2.77 12.51 2.15
C THR A 71 3.70 11.30 1.97
N VAL A 72 3.44 10.40 1.02
CA VAL A 72 4.29 9.23 0.78
C VAL A 72 5.68 9.65 0.28
N PRO A 73 5.82 10.55 -0.72
CA PRO A 73 7.14 11.05 -1.11
C PRO A 73 7.85 11.83 0.01
N ALA A 74 7.13 12.61 0.81
CA ALA A 74 7.72 13.32 1.95
C ALA A 74 8.26 12.35 3.01
N PHE A 75 7.48 11.34 3.37
CA PHE A 75 7.88 10.30 4.30
C PHE A 75 9.14 9.56 3.81
N HIS A 76 9.22 9.21 2.52
CA HIS A 76 10.43 8.57 1.99
C HIS A 76 11.68 9.45 2.13
N ARG A 77 11.58 10.76 1.88
CA ARG A 77 12.70 11.69 2.05
C ARG A 77 13.14 11.83 3.51
N GLU A 78 12.18 11.83 4.43
CA GLU A 78 12.44 11.96 5.88
C GLU A 78 12.93 10.65 6.51
N HIS A 79 12.60 9.52 5.87
CA HIS A 79 12.91 8.17 6.35
C HIS A 79 13.48 7.28 5.22
N PRO A 80 14.63 7.62 4.64
CA PRO A 80 15.17 6.92 3.46
C PRO A 80 15.51 5.44 3.73
N ASP A 81 15.78 5.09 4.99
CA ASP A 81 16.10 3.73 5.43
C ASP A 81 14.86 2.82 5.58
N VAL A 82 13.64 3.38 5.55
CA VAL A 82 12.42 2.58 5.64
C VAL A 82 12.20 1.84 4.32
N LYS A 83 12.17 0.51 4.42
CA LYS A 83 11.82 -0.40 3.32
C LYS A 83 10.75 -1.37 3.77
N CYS A 84 9.75 -1.57 2.92
CA CYS A 84 8.54 -2.31 3.24
C CYS A 84 8.57 -3.67 2.52
N GLU A 85 8.37 -4.75 3.29
CA GLU A 85 8.21 -6.09 2.74
C GLU A 85 6.76 -6.34 2.30
N LEU A 86 5.79 -5.63 2.87
CA LEU A 86 4.41 -5.65 2.42
C LEU A 86 3.94 -4.24 2.11
N ILE A 87 3.37 -4.06 0.92
CA ILE A 87 2.84 -2.79 0.45
C ILE A 87 1.39 -3.02 0.06
N PHE A 88 0.47 -2.23 0.61
CA PHE A 88 -0.96 -2.31 0.32
C PHE A 88 -1.49 -0.96 -0.16
N ILE A 89 -2.02 -0.91 -1.37
CA ILE A 89 -2.55 0.31 -1.98
C ILE A 89 -4.08 0.16 -2.11
N ASP A 90 -4.80 0.96 -1.34
CA ASP A 90 -6.27 1.09 -1.29
C ASP A 90 -6.63 2.59 -1.24
N GLY A 91 -6.00 3.35 -2.14
CA GLY A 91 -6.02 4.82 -2.15
C GLY A 91 -7.13 5.41 -3.02
N GLY A 92 -6.79 6.39 -3.85
CA GLY A 92 -7.76 6.97 -4.79
C GLY A 92 -8.00 6.08 -6.02
N HIS A 93 -9.24 6.04 -6.49
CA HIS A 93 -9.66 5.11 -7.57
C HIS A 93 -9.61 5.71 -8.98
N SER A 94 -9.13 6.95 -9.13
CA SER A 94 -8.82 7.47 -10.45
C SER A 94 -7.45 6.98 -10.88
N TYR A 95 -7.28 6.79 -12.18
CA TYR A 95 -6.02 6.34 -12.74
C TYR A 95 -4.82 7.19 -12.31
N ASP A 96 -4.96 8.52 -12.37
CA ASP A 96 -3.87 9.45 -12.04
C ASP A 96 -3.42 9.30 -10.58
N VAL A 97 -4.33 9.01 -9.66
CA VAL A 97 -3.99 8.78 -8.26
C VAL A 97 -3.35 7.40 -8.10
N ALA A 98 -3.99 6.35 -8.63
CA ALA A 98 -3.52 4.97 -8.52
C ALA A 98 -2.10 4.78 -9.09
N ILE A 99 -1.82 5.31 -10.29
CA ILE A 99 -0.49 5.20 -10.92
C ILE A 99 0.58 5.97 -10.14
N ARG A 100 0.22 7.12 -9.55
CA ARG A 100 1.16 7.92 -8.75
C ARG A 100 1.42 7.27 -7.39
N ASP A 101 0.42 6.67 -6.75
CA ASP A 101 0.61 5.88 -5.54
C ASP A 101 1.51 4.66 -5.82
N LEU A 102 1.25 3.89 -6.87
CA LEU A 102 2.13 2.79 -7.31
C LEU A 102 3.58 3.28 -7.49
N LYS A 103 3.79 4.38 -8.20
CA LYS A 103 5.13 4.96 -8.41
C LYS A 103 5.74 5.52 -7.11
N ASN A 104 4.95 6.08 -6.20
CA ASN A 104 5.42 6.61 -4.90
C ASN A 104 5.89 5.47 -3.97
N PHE A 105 5.09 4.41 -3.86
CA PHE A 105 5.37 3.29 -2.97
C PHE A 105 6.51 2.40 -3.46
N ALA A 106 6.83 2.41 -4.76
CA ALA A 106 8.03 1.75 -5.29
C ALA A 106 9.32 2.20 -4.58
N ALA A 107 9.43 3.48 -4.20
CA ALA A 107 10.59 4.02 -3.48
C ALA A 107 10.73 3.48 -2.04
N LEU A 108 9.62 3.03 -1.46
CA LEU A 108 9.57 2.39 -0.15
C LEU A 108 9.70 0.86 -0.21
N ALA A 109 9.71 0.25 -1.40
CA ALA A 109 9.74 -1.20 -1.52
C ALA A 109 11.09 -1.80 -1.13
N ASN A 110 11.06 -2.89 -0.36
CA ASN A 110 12.23 -3.77 -0.22
C ASN A 110 12.37 -4.63 -1.48
N LEU A 111 13.14 -4.17 -2.47
CA LEU A 111 13.24 -4.85 -3.78
C LEU A 111 13.73 -6.31 -3.71
N LYS A 112 14.43 -6.68 -2.63
CA LYS A 112 14.87 -8.06 -2.39
C LYS A 112 13.75 -8.99 -1.90
N ASN A 113 12.76 -8.43 -1.20
CA ASN A 113 11.67 -9.19 -0.60
C ASN A 113 10.47 -8.28 -0.36
N ASN A 114 9.68 -8.01 -1.40
CA ASN A 114 8.44 -7.26 -1.28
C ASN A 114 7.27 -8.03 -1.87
N VAL A 115 6.10 -7.80 -1.28
CA VAL A 115 4.80 -8.18 -1.82
C VAL A 115 3.97 -6.91 -1.93
N LEU A 116 3.45 -6.67 -3.12
CA LEU A 116 2.57 -5.57 -3.45
C LEU A 116 1.14 -6.10 -3.61
N LEU A 117 0.20 -5.42 -2.96
CA LEU A 117 -1.22 -5.61 -3.10
C LEU A 117 -1.85 -4.30 -3.57
N LEU A 118 -2.66 -4.36 -4.61
CA LEU A 118 -3.51 -3.26 -5.06
C LEU A 118 -4.96 -3.71 -4.98
N ASP A 119 -5.76 -2.98 -4.19
CA ASP A 119 -7.20 -3.21 -4.08
C ASP A 119 -7.96 -2.57 -5.26
N ASP A 120 -9.24 -2.84 -5.37
CA ASP A 120 -10.17 -2.25 -6.33
C ASP A 120 -9.79 -2.37 -7.82
N THR A 121 -9.02 -3.40 -8.17
CA THR A 121 -8.60 -3.70 -9.56
C THR A 121 -9.73 -4.16 -10.49
N PHE A 122 -10.97 -4.23 -9.98
CA PHE A 122 -12.18 -4.37 -10.80
C PHE A 122 -12.62 -3.02 -11.42
N LEU A 123 -12.08 -1.89 -10.95
CA LEU A 123 -12.28 -0.57 -11.53
C LEU A 123 -11.30 -0.36 -12.68
N ASP A 124 -11.82 0.02 -13.86
CA ASP A 124 -11.02 0.17 -15.09
C ASP A 124 -9.80 1.09 -14.91
N ASP A 125 -9.97 2.20 -14.20
CA ASP A 125 -8.90 3.19 -13.99
C ASP A 125 -7.77 2.64 -13.09
N VAL A 126 -8.12 1.87 -12.06
CA VAL A 126 -7.16 1.23 -11.16
C VAL A 126 -6.47 0.07 -11.87
N ARG A 127 -7.22 -0.73 -12.64
CA ARG A 127 -6.66 -1.80 -13.47
C ARG A 127 -5.70 -1.26 -14.52
N ARG A 128 -6.06 -0.17 -15.20
CA ARG A 128 -5.19 0.50 -16.18
C ARG A 128 -3.86 0.94 -15.55
N ALA A 129 -3.88 1.48 -14.33
CA ALA A 129 -2.66 1.86 -13.63
C ALA A 129 -1.77 0.65 -13.31
N TRP A 130 -2.36 -0.47 -12.91
CA TRP A 130 -1.61 -1.71 -12.70
C TRP A 130 -1.03 -2.28 -14.00
N ASP A 131 -1.82 -2.33 -15.07
CA ASP A 131 -1.38 -2.78 -16.39
C ASP A 131 -0.19 -1.98 -16.91
N GLU A 132 -0.19 -0.65 -16.76
CA GLU A 132 0.97 0.18 -17.11
C GLU A 132 2.22 -0.24 -16.32
N MET A 133 2.11 -0.53 -15.03
CA MET A 133 3.26 -0.97 -14.21
C MET A 133 3.80 -2.34 -14.64
N LEU A 134 2.92 -3.23 -15.14
CA LEU A 134 3.32 -4.52 -15.72
C LEU A 134 4.02 -4.32 -17.08
N ASP A 135 3.43 -3.53 -17.97
CA ASP A 135 3.96 -3.27 -19.32
C ASP A 135 5.33 -2.57 -19.27
N MET A 136 5.53 -1.68 -18.31
CA MET A 136 6.82 -1.03 -18.06
C MET A 136 7.84 -1.97 -17.38
N GLY A 137 7.40 -3.13 -16.87
CA GLY A 137 8.25 -4.08 -16.16
C GLY A 137 8.66 -3.64 -14.77
N TYR A 138 7.94 -2.66 -14.17
CA TYR A 138 8.17 -2.23 -12.79
C TYR A 138 7.51 -3.15 -11.77
N VAL A 139 6.46 -3.86 -12.18
CA VAL A 139 5.75 -4.84 -11.36
C VAL A 139 5.71 -6.18 -12.09
N GLU A 140 5.81 -7.27 -11.33
CA GLU A 140 5.50 -8.62 -11.78
C GLU A 140 4.25 -9.10 -11.03
N GLU A 141 3.22 -9.56 -11.76
CA GLU A 141 1.99 -10.09 -11.16
C GLU A 141 2.14 -11.56 -10.77
N PHE A 142 1.64 -11.90 -9.58
CA PHE A 142 1.55 -13.29 -9.12
C PHE A 142 0.15 -13.85 -9.32
N ARG A 143 -0.87 -13.10 -8.91
CA ARG A 143 -2.28 -13.50 -8.92
C ARG A 143 -3.17 -12.28 -8.97
N SER A 144 -4.22 -12.34 -9.77
CA SER A 144 -5.33 -11.39 -9.74
C SER A 144 -6.63 -12.10 -9.40
N TYR A 145 -7.46 -11.47 -8.58
CA TYR A 145 -8.76 -11.97 -8.14
C TYR A 145 -9.80 -10.93 -8.49
N ASN A 146 -10.86 -11.32 -9.20
CA ASN A 146 -11.99 -10.47 -9.51
C ASN A 146 -13.27 -11.28 -9.41
N GLY A 147 -14.38 -10.64 -9.05
CA GLY A 147 -15.68 -11.29 -9.04
C GLY A 147 -16.82 -10.35 -8.69
N GLU A 148 -18.02 -10.93 -8.62
CA GLU A 148 -19.24 -10.24 -8.26
C GLU A 148 -19.89 -10.92 -7.05
N ILE A 149 -20.42 -10.12 -6.14
CA ILE A 149 -21.25 -10.53 -5.02
C ILE A 149 -22.57 -9.75 -5.06
N SER A 150 -23.53 -10.13 -4.22
CA SER A 150 -24.86 -9.51 -4.20
C SER A 150 -24.88 -8.00 -3.95
N VAL A 151 -23.78 -7.44 -3.45
CA VAL A 151 -23.62 -6.02 -3.11
C VAL A 151 -22.62 -5.28 -4.02
N GLY A 152 -22.14 -5.91 -5.10
CA GLY A 152 -21.26 -5.27 -6.08
C GLY A 152 -20.12 -6.16 -6.57
N SER A 153 -19.26 -5.59 -7.41
CA SER A 153 -18.01 -6.21 -7.86
C SER A 153 -16.89 -6.01 -6.84
N TYR A 154 -15.91 -6.90 -6.87
CA TYR A 154 -14.68 -6.78 -6.09
C TYR A 154 -13.50 -7.22 -6.93
N GLY A 155 -12.30 -6.77 -6.58
CA GLY A 155 -11.10 -7.16 -7.29
C GLY A 155 -9.84 -6.67 -6.62
N PHE A 156 -8.86 -7.55 -6.45
CA PHE A 156 -7.54 -7.19 -5.94
C PHE A 156 -6.47 -8.01 -6.66
N THR A 157 -5.28 -7.44 -6.78
CA THR A 157 -4.14 -8.11 -7.43
C THR A 157 -2.92 -8.12 -6.53
N LEU A 158 -2.12 -9.17 -6.69
CA LEU A 158 -0.90 -9.42 -5.94
C LEU A 158 0.26 -9.47 -6.93
N GLY A 159 1.35 -8.82 -6.57
CA GLY A 159 2.60 -8.88 -7.31
C GLY A 159 3.77 -8.49 -6.45
N ARG A 160 4.85 -8.06 -7.10
CA ARG A 160 6.01 -7.43 -6.48
C ARG A 160 6.56 -6.33 -7.38
N TYR A 161 7.18 -5.33 -6.77
CA TYR A 161 8.09 -4.44 -7.49
C TYR A 161 9.35 -5.19 -7.91
N THR A 162 9.79 -4.98 -9.15
CA THR A 162 11.01 -5.53 -9.71
C THR A 162 12.22 -4.63 -9.42
N GLU A 163 13.44 -5.10 -9.67
CA GLU A 163 14.65 -4.25 -9.58
C GLU A 163 14.57 -3.00 -10.48
N ARG A 164 13.83 -3.08 -11.60
CA ARG A 164 13.61 -1.95 -12.50
C ARG A 164 12.86 -0.80 -11.83
N ALA A 165 12.01 -1.08 -10.84
CA ALA A 165 11.27 -0.06 -10.10
C ALA A 165 12.20 0.95 -9.38
N SER A 166 13.49 0.63 -9.19
CA SER A 166 14.49 1.59 -8.71
C SER A 166 14.62 2.84 -9.62
N GLU A 167 14.39 2.71 -10.93
CA GLU A 167 14.42 3.81 -11.91
C GLU A 167 13.39 4.90 -11.59
N LEU A 168 12.24 4.53 -11.01
CA LEU A 168 11.18 5.47 -10.62
C LEU A 168 11.59 6.39 -9.46
N THR A 169 12.56 5.97 -8.66
CA THR A 169 13.09 6.76 -7.54
C THR A 169 14.08 7.80 -8.07
N THR A 170 14.95 7.41 -9.01
CA THR A 170 16.00 8.28 -9.58
C THR A 170 15.43 9.44 -10.40
N LEU A 171 14.30 9.25 -11.08
CA LEU A 171 13.66 10.30 -11.89
C LEU A 171 13.04 11.45 -11.08
N ARG A 172 12.98 11.34 -9.75
CA ARG A 172 12.40 12.37 -8.86
C ARG A 172 13.44 13.28 -8.21
N GLU A 173 14.72 12.94 -8.33
CA GLU A 173 15.84 13.71 -7.76
C GLU A 173 16.48 14.68 -8.78
N THR A 174 15.98 14.70 -10.02
CA THR A 174 16.36 15.63 -11.11
C THR A 174 15.24 16.61 -11.41
#